data_AF-A0A843JHX5-F1
#
_entry.id   AF-A0A843JHX5-F1
#
_cell.length_a   1.000
_cell.length_b   1.000
_cell.length_c   1.000
_cell.angle_alpha   90.00
_cell.angle_beta   90.00
_cell.angle_gamma   90.00
#
_symmetry.space_group_name_H-M   'P 1'
#
loop_
_entity.id
_entity.type
_entity.pdbx_description
1 polymer ?
#
loop_
_entity_poly.entity_id
_entity_poly.type
_entity_poly.pdbx_seq_one_letter_code
_entity_poly.pdbx_strand_id
1 'polypeptide(L)'
;MEIKEKTIEDQKVAIMNYKGALKDMEVLISKLTGWIEVEEIETAGDLFAIFYNNPRTAKENEVVYDVGIPINPELDPDETEEIRIVTLIEHKVLSGIHN
;
A
#
# COMPACT_ATOMS: atom_id res chain seq x y z
N MET A 1 21.63 -10.24 -2.96
CA MET A 1 20.69 -9.12 -3.08
C MET A 1 21.49 -7.88 -3.45
N GLU A 2 21.28 -7.37 -4.66
CA GLU A 2 21.85 -6.09 -5.09
C GLU A 2 21.00 -4.95 -4.51
N ILE A 3 21.64 -3.90 -4.00
CA ILE A 3 20.97 -2.70 -3.47
C ILE A 3 21.24 -1.54 -4.43
N LYS A 4 20.18 -0.88 -4.89
CA LYS A 4 20.26 0.27 -5.81
C LYS A 4 19.32 1.40 -5.39
N GLU A 5 19.77 2.63 -5.62
CA GLU A 5 18.90 3.81 -5.53
C GLU A 5 17.88 3.80 -6.68
N LYS A 6 16.64 4.17 -6.38
CA LYS A 6 15.58 4.41 -7.36
C LYS A 6 14.78 5.64 -6.97
N THR A 7 14.28 6.35 -7.96
CA THR A 7 13.18 7.29 -7.79
C THR A 7 11.87 6.53 -7.96
N ILE A 8 10.95 6.73 -7.03
CA ILE A 8 9.55 6.36 -7.16
C ILE A 8 8.83 7.65 -7.54
N GLU A 9 8.24 7.69 -8.73
CA GLU A 9 7.48 8.84 -9.22
C GLU A 9 6.19 9.05 -8.42
N ASP A 10 5.60 10.24 -8.55
CA ASP A 10 4.24 10.52 -8.05
C ASP A 10 3.26 9.44 -8.53
N GLN A 11 2.45 8.93 -7.59
CA GLN A 11 1.43 7.93 -7.91
C GLN A 11 0.16 8.15 -7.10
N LYS A 12 -0.99 8.01 -7.77
CA LYS A 12 -2.30 7.95 -7.12
C LYS A 12 -2.50 6.54 -6.60
N VAL A 13 -2.79 6.39 -5.31
CA VAL A 13 -2.90 5.09 -4.65
C VAL A 13 -4.19 5.00 -3.85
N ALA A 14 -4.83 3.85 -3.91
CA ALA A 14 -5.84 3.46 -2.94
C ALA A 14 -5.14 2.82 -1.75
N ILE A 15 -5.44 3.28 -0.53
CA ILE A 15 -4.70 2.89 0.68
C ILE A 15 -5.63 2.65 1.86
N MET A 16 -5.30 1.62 2.63
CA MET A 16 -5.88 1.35 3.96
C MET A 16 -4.80 1.53 5.01
N ASN A 17 -5.05 2.40 6.00
CA ASN A 17 -4.13 2.59 7.13
C ASN A 17 -4.49 1.63 8.27
N TYR A 18 -3.49 0.95 8.84
CA TYR A 18 -3.75 -0.04 9.87
C TYR A 18 -2.76 0.02 11.05
N LYS A 19 -3.28 -0.29 12.23
CA LYS A 19 -2.49 -0.58 13.42
C LYS A 19 -2.98 -1.87 14.06
N GLY A 20 -2.14 -2.89 14.05
CA GLY A 20 -2.52 -4.22 14.55
C GLY A 20 -1.54 -5.30 14.10
N ALA A 21 -2.02 -6.54 14.05
CA ALA A 21 -1.18 -7.70 13.79
C ALA A 21 -0.93 -7.90 12.30
N LEU A 22 0.28 -8.34 11.94
CA LEU A 22 0.62 -8.64 10.54
C LEU A 22 -0.27 -9.73 9.91
N LYS A 23 -0.83 -10.63 10.73
CA LYS A 23 -1.76 -11.67 10.27
C LYS A 23 -3.05 -11.08 9.67
N ASP A 24 -3.39 -9.85 10.03
CA ASP A 24 -4.58 -9.15 9.53
C ASP A 24 -4.34 -8.59 8.11
N MET A 25 -3.09 -8.57 7.62
CA MET A 25 -2.74 -8.08 6.29
C MET A 25 -3.46 -8.81 5.16
N GLU A 26 -3.66 -10.13 5.27
CA GLU A 26 -4.40 -10.90 4.25
C GLU A 26 -5.85 -10.41 4.13
N VAL A 27 -6.48 -10.06 5.25
CA VAL A 27 -7.84 -9.50 5.29
C VAL A 27 -7.86 -8.10 4.67
N LEU A 28 -6.87 -7.26 4.98
CA LEU A 28 -6.76 -5.92 4.39
C LEU A 28 -6.55 -5.98 2.87
N ILE A 29 -5.67 -6.87 2.40
CA ILE A 29 -5.46 -7.12 0.97
C ILE A 29 -6.79 -7.54 0.32
N SER A 30 -7.49 -8.53 0.90
CA SER A 30 -8.76 -9.02 0.35
C SER A 30 -9.83 -7.93 0.26
N LYS A 31 -9.90 -7.04 1.26
CA LYS A 31 -10.82 -5.90 1.25
C LYS A 31 -10.47 -4.91 0.14
N LEU A 32 -9.19 -4.54 0.04
CA LEU A 32 -8.72 -3.58 -0.96
C LEU A 32 -8.93 -4.12 -2.38
N THR A 33 -8.53 -5.37 -2.66
CA THR A 33 -8.72 -5.96 -3.99
C THR A 33 -10.18 -6.21 -4.31
N GLY A 34 -10.99 -6.62 -3.33
CA GLY A 34 -12.43 -6.78 -3.53
C GLY A 34 -13.12 -5.46 -3.89
N TRP A 35 -12.72 -4.35 -3.28
CA TRP A 35 -13.22 -3.03 -3.65
C TRP A 35 -12.78 -2.62 -5.06
N ILE A 36 -11.51 -2.83 -5.43
CA ILE A 36 -11.01 -2.58 -6.80
C ILE A 36 -11.83 -3.36 -7.84
N GLU A 37 -12.15 -4.62 -7.56
CA GLU A 37 -12.94 -5.47 -8.46
C GLU A 37 -14.40 -5.00 -8.58
N VAL A 38 -15.05 -4.66 -7.46
CA VAL A 38 -16.46 -4.23 -7.44
C VAL A 38 -16.65 -2.89 -8.16
N GLU A 39 -15.71 -1.96 -7.96
CA GLU A 39 -15.75 -0.62 -8.56
C GLU A 39 -15.11 -0.58 -9.96
N GLU A 40 -14.67 -1.73 -10.49
CA GLU A 40 -14.01 -1.87 -11.80
C GLU A 40 -12.82 -0.90 -12.01
N ILE A 41 -12.04 -0.69 -10.95
CA ILE A 41 -10.94 0.29 -10.94
C ILE A 41 -9.71 -0.28 -11.65
N GLU A 42 -9.19 0.47 -12.61
CA GLU A 42 -7.94 0.13 -13.28
C GLU A 42 -6.74 0.37 -12.35
N THR A 43 -5.95 -0.67 -12.13
CA THR A 43 -4.72 -0.60 -11.33
C THR A 43 -3.52 -0.21 -12.20
N ALA A 44 -2.57 0.50 -11.61
CA ALA A 44 -1.36 0.98 -12.27
C ALA A 44 -0.07 0.26 -11.78
N GLY A 45 -0.21 -0.70 -10.86
CA GLY A 45 0.91 -1.43 -10.30
C GLY A 45 0.49 -2.51 -9.30
N ASP A 46 1.49 -3.09 -8.64
CA ASP A 46 1.30 -4.18 -7.67
C ASP A 46 0.88 -3.67 -6.28
N LEU A 47 0.28 -4.57 -5.48
CA LEU A 47 0.08 -4.35 -4.05
C LEU A 47 1.41 -4.09 -3.34
N PHE A 48 1.38 -3.16 -2.40
CA PHE A 48 2.51 -2.86 -1.53
C PHE A 48 2.08 -2.64 -0.08
N ALA A 49 3.06 -2.67 0.82
CA ALA A 49 2.88 -2.26 2.20
C ALA A 49 3.97 -1.26 2.63
N ILE A 50 3.57 -0.24 3.39
CA ILE A 50 4.49 0.75 4.00
C ILE A 50 4.48 0.52 5.50
N PHE A 51 5.64 0.18 6.07
CA PHE A 51 5.78 0.01 7.52
C PHE A 51 6.33 1.28 8.17
N TYR A 52 5.60 1.85 9.13
CA TYR A 52 6.01 3.06 9.86
C TYR A 52 6.79 2.77 11.14
N ASN A 53 6.79 1.52 11.59
CA ASN A 53 7.65 1.01 12.65
C ASN A 53 8.22 -0.36 12.28
N ASN A 54 9.25 -0.81 13.00
CA ASN A 54 9.88 -2.09 12.71
C ASN A 54 8.98 -3.26 13.16
N PRO A 55 8.40 -4.04 12.22
CA PRO A 55 7.47 -5.11 12.57
C PRO A 55 8.14 -6.27 13.33
N ARG A 56 9.47 -6.39 13.28
CA ARG A 56 10.21 -7.45 13.99
C ARG A 56 10.39 -7.15 15.48
N THR A 57 10.21 -5.89 15.90
CA THR A 57 10.43 -5.45 17.27
C THR A 57 9.18 -4.87 17.93
N ALA A 58 8.22 -4.41 17.14
CA ALA A 58 6.92 -3.98 17.65
C ALA A 58 6.17 -5.16 18.28
N LYS A 59 5.32 -4.87 19.28
CA LYS A 59 4.39 -5.89 19.80
C LYS A 59 3.37 -6.22 18.71
N GLU A 60 2.80 -7.43 18.78
CA GLU A 60 1.87 -7.96 17.78
C GLU A 60 0.79 -6.95 17.36
N ASN A 61 0.11 -6.29 18.29
CA ASN A 61 -0.96 -5.33 17.99
C ASN A 61 -0.50 -3.86 17.92
N GLU A 62 0.80 -3.61 17.79
CA GLU A 62 1.39 -2.27 17.75
C GLU A 62 2.13 -1.99 16.43
N VAL A 63 2.11 -2.91 15.45
CA VAL A 63 2.66 -2.63 14.11
C VAL A 63 1.77 -1.60 13.43
N VAL A 64 2.37 -0.56 12.85
CA VAL A 64 1.68 0.50 12.10
C VAL A 64 2.13 0.41 10.66
N TYR A 65 1.18 0.11 9.77
CA TYR A 65 1.47 -0.05 8.36
C TYR A 65 0.27 0.29 7.50
N ASP A 66 0.57 0.62 6.25
CA ASP A 66 -0.43 0.77 5.20
C ASP A 66 -0.37 -0.41 4.26
N VAL A 67 -1.52 -0.76 3.69
CA VAL A 67 -1.63 -1.62 2.51
C VAL A 67 -2.20 -0.75 1.39
N GLY A 68 -1.55 -0.75 0.24
CA GLY A 68 -1.96 0.09 -0.88
C GLY A 68 -1.77 -0.58 -2.23
N ILE A 69 -2.46 -0.02 -3.22
CA ILE A 69 -2.33 -0.39 -4.63
C ILE A 69 -2.34 0.89 -5.49
N PRO A 70 -1.41 1.05 -6.44
CA PRO A 70 -1.46 2.14 -7.41
C PRO A 70 -2.67 1.99 -8.32
N ILE A 71 -3.38 3.09 -8.56
CA ILE A 71 -4.54 3.15 -9.46
C ILE A 71 -4.26 4.12 -10.62
N ASN A 72 -5.04 4.01 -11.69
CA ASN A 72 -4.94 4.94 -12.81
C ASN A 72 -5.12 6.40 -12.30
N PRO A 73 -4.14 7.29 -12.52
CA PRO A 73 -4.15 8.65 -11.99
C PRO A 73 -5.29 9.53 -12.53
N GLU A 74 -5.87 9.17 -13.67
CA GLU A 74 -7.00 9.88 -14.30
C GLU A 74 -8.35 9.48 -13.70
N LEU A 75 -8.41 8.39 -12.93
CA LEU A 75 -9.63 7.96 -12.24
C LEU A 75 -9.78 8.67 -10.90
N ASP A 76 -11.01 8.99 -10.53
CA ASP A 76 -11.35 9.56 -9.23
C ASP A 76 -12.47 8.73 -8.58
N PRO A 77 -12.15 7.49 -8.13
CA PRO A 77 -13.15 6.64 -7.50
C PRO A 77 -13.56 7.20 -6.14
N ASP A 78 -14.81 6.94 -5.74
CA ASP A 78 -15.32 7.35 -4.44
C ASP A 78 -14.56 6.63 -3.31
N GLU A 79 -14.08 7.40 -2.34
CA GLU A 79 -13.48 6.87 -1.13
C GLU A 79 -14.52 6.13 -0.27
N THR A 80 -14.04 5.25 0.60
CA THR A 80 -14.87 4.61 1.64
C THR A 80 -14.37 5.01 3.03
N GLU A 81 -15.07 4.57 4.08
CA GLU A 81 -14.59 4.78 5.45
C GLU A 81 -13.21 4.14 5.72
N GLU A 82 -12.87 3.06 5.00
CA GLU A 82 -11.63 2.30 5.22
C GLU A 82 -10.56 2.54 4.13
N ILE A 83 -10.98 2.89 2.90
CA ILE A 83 -10.10 3.04 1.73
C ILE A 83 -10.06 4.51 1.33
N ARG A 84 -8.87 5.08 1.35
CA ARG A 84 -8.61 6.47 0.95
C ARG A 84 -7.82 6.52 -0.34
N ILE A 85 -8.03 7.58 -1.11
CA ILE A 85 -7.29 7.88 -2.32
C ILE A 85 -6.30 8.99 -1.99
N VAL A 86 -5.02 8.68 -2.08
CA VAL A 86 -3.95 9.63 -1.76
C VAL A 86 -2.91 9.69 -2.87
N THR A 87 -2.13 10.75 -2.87
CA THR A 87 -0.94 10.86 -3.71
C THR A 87 0.27 10.44 -2.88
N LEU A 88 0.94 9.36 -3.28
CA LEU A 88 2.29 9.07 -2.81
C LEU A 88 3.25 9.91 -3.63
N ILE A 89 3.81 10.94 -2.98
CA ILE A 89 4.69 11.91 -3.63
C ILE A 89 6.01 11.28 -4.09
N GLU A 90 6.63 11.86 -5.10
CA GLU A 90 7.92 11.46 -5.63
C GLU A 90 8.95 11.39 -4.50
N HIS A 91 9.65 10.26 -4.41
CA HIS A 91 10.67 10.07 -3.40
C HIS A 91 11.75 9.08 -3.85
N LYS A 92 12.91 9.17 -3.22
CA LYS A 92 14.03 8.27 -3.46
C LYS A 92 14.07 7.15 -2.44
N VAL A 93 14.37 5.94 -2.90
CA VAL A 93 14.47 4.74 -2.08
C VAL A 93 15.74 3.97 -2.39
N LEU A 94 16.23 3.22 -1.40
CA LEU A 94 17.13 2.09 -1.64
C LEU A 94 16.27 0.85 -1.85
N SER A 95 16.48 0.16 -2.96
CA SER A 95 15.71 -1.02 -3.35
C SER A 95 16.61 -2.25 -3.47
N GLY A 96 16.09 -3.39 -3.02
CA GLY A 96 16.67 -4.70 -3.24
C GLY A 96 15.57 -5.70 -3.58
N ILE A 97 15.85 -6.59 -4.53
CA ILE A 97 14.92 -7.67 -4.92
C ILE A 97 15.35 -8.95 -4.20
N HIS A 98 14.40 -9.58 -3.51
CA HIS A 98 14.54 -10.88 -2.89
C HIS A 98 13.64 -11.87 -3.64
N ASN A 99 14.23 -12.95 -4.16
CA ASN A 99 13.54 -14.02 -4.88
C ASN A 99 13.43 -15.26 -4.00
#